data_AF-A0A662VU34-F1
#
_entry.id   AF-A0A662VU34-F1
#
_cell.length_a   1.000
_cell.length_b   1.000
_cell.length_c   1.000
_cell.angle_alpha   90.00
_cell.angle_beta   90.00
_cell.angle_gamma   90.00
#
_symmetry.space_group_name_H-M   'P 1'
#
loop_
_entity.id
_entity.type
_entity.pdbx_description
1 polymer ?
#
loop_
_entity_poly.entity_id
_entity_poly.type
_entity_poly.pdbx_seq_one_letter_code
_entity_poly.pdbx_strand_id
1 'polypeptide(L)'
;MVILLVSTKHRWLNWNWRRIVKACVKGTAIFVGVVGFSLAIIYVAVQFTQHHKRPQRISQLWGIRLGTTKDDVLFLKGTPSEVDGDSWKYYLSDGYYTIGFDNNSVRYIIYTAKIGKWSHPSVNGITIGSTSGEVIDRLGVPPHIERSKSGLSRFYIYDHLNLILHLERNQVVSFGIGEISLP
;
A
#
# COMPACT_ATOMS: atom_id res chain seq x y z
N MET A 1 68.43 -31.86 38.58
CA MET A 1 66.97 -32.01 38.83
C MET A 1 66.19 -30.82 38.24
N VAL A 2 66.36 -30.51 36.94
CA VAL A 2 65.72 -29.33 36.27
C VAL A 2 65.03 -29.72 34.94
N ILE A 3 65.40 -30.84 34.33
CA ILE A 3 64.94 -31.24 32.99
C ILE A 3 63.48 -31.78 33.00
N LEU A 4 62.98 -32.26 34.13
CA LEU A 4 61.62 -32.82 34.24
C LEU A 4 60.50 -31.75 34.36
N LEU A 5 60.81 -30.52 34.74
CA LEU A 5 59.81 -29.43 34.86
C LEU A 5 59.52 -28.73 33.52
N VAL A 6 60.46 -28.75 32.58
CA VAL A 6 60.28 -28.10 31.27
C VAL A 6 59.40 -28.95 30.33
N SER A 7 59.48 -30.28 30.40
CA SER A 7 58.72 -31.15 29.50
C SER A 7 57.22 -31.25 29.85
N THR A 8 56.85 -31.10 31.13
CA THR A 8 55.46 -31.13 31.59
C THR A 8 54.71 -29.84 31.25
N LYS A 9 55.37 -28.68 31.37
CA LYS A 9 54.81 -27.37 30.97
C LYS A 9 54.45 -27.33 29.48
N HIS A 10 55.29 -27.93 28.62
CA HIS A 10 55.09 -27.94 27.17
C HIS A 10 53.94 -28.84 26.71
N ARG A 11 53.67 -29.97 27.41
CA ARG A 11 52.51 -30.85 27.12
C ARG A 11 51.18 -30.25 27.55
N TRP A 12 51.16 -29.58 28.70
CA TRP A 12 49.95 -28.93 29.23
C TRP A 12 49.54 -27.70 28.39
N LEU A 13 50.50 -26.86 28.00
CA LEU A 13 50.27 -25.69 27.16
C LEU A 13 49.67 -26.10 25.80
N ASN A 14 50.20 -27.16 25.19
CA ASN A 14 49.80 -27.60 23.85
C ASN A 14 48.39 -28.24 23.84
N TRP A 15 47.98 -28.89 24.94
CA TRP A 15 46.64 -29.47 25.06
C TRP A 15 45.55 -28.41 25.28
N ASN A 16 45.83 -27.42 26.12
CA ASN A 16 44.88 -26.32 26.39
C ASN A 16 44.76 -25.37 25.18
N TRP A 17 45.84 -25.12 24.44
CA TRP A 17 45.79 -24.28 23.24
C TRP A 17 44.90 -24.87 22.13
N ARG A 18 44.97 -26.19 21.93
CA ARG A 18 44.06 -26.90 21.00
C ARG A 18 42.59 -26.79 21.40
N ARG A 19 42.27 -26.71 22.70
CA ARG A 19 40.89 -26.50 23.18
C ARG A 19 40.42 -25.08 22.94
N ILE A 20 41.27 -24.08 23.23
CA ILE A 20 40.97 -22.67 23.01
C ILE A 20 40.75 -22.39 21.52
N VAL A 21 41.62 -22.89 20.64
CA VAL A 21 41.49 -22.73 19.19
C VAL A 21 40.18 -23.37 18.68
N LYS A 22 39.85 -24.59 19.13
CA LYS A 22 38.57 -25.24 18.76
C LYS A 22 37.36 -24.47 19.27
N ALA A 23 37.44 -23.87 20.46
CA ALA A 23 36.36 -23.05 21.02
C ALA A 23 36.18 -21.74 20.24
N CYS A 24 37.27 -21.06 19.87
CA CYS A 24 37.23 -19.87 19.02
C CYS A 24 36.62 -20.19 17.64
N VAL A 25 37.06 -21.26 16.97
CA VAL A 25 36.52 -21.65 15.66
C VAL A 25 35.01 -21.94 15.74
N LYS A 26 34.57 -22.66 16.78
CA LYS A 26 33.13 -22.92 17.00
C LYS A 26 32.36 -21.62 17.29
N GLY A 27 32.91 -20.74 18.12
CA GLY A 27 32.30 -19.44 18.42
C GLY A 27 32.15 -18.56 17.17
N THR A 28 33.18 -18.49 16.33
CA THR A 28 33.12 -17.76 15.06
C THR A 28 32.10 -18.38 14.11
N ALA A 29 32.03 -19.70 14.00
CA ALA A 29 31.05 -20.38 13.16
C ALA A 29 29.60 -20.11 13.62
N ILE A 30 29.35 -20.13 14.93
CA ILE A 30 28.03 -19.78 15.50
C ILE A 30 27.71 -18.31 15.21
N PHE A 31 28.66 -17.40 15.43
CA PHE A 31 28.47 -15.97 15.17
C PHE A 31 28.14 -15.69 13.70
N VAL A 32 28.90 -16.27 12.77
CA VAL A 32 28.63 -16.16 11.33
C VAL A 32 27.27 -16.75 10.98
N GLY A 33 26.89 -17.88 11.58
CA GLY A 33 25.57 -18.48 11.39
C GLY A 33 24.43 -17.56 11.86
N VAL A 34 24.56 -16.95 13.05
CA VAL A 34 23.56 -16.03 13.61
C VAL A 34 23.45 -14.75 12.78
N VAL A 35 24.57 -14.16 12.37
CA VAL A 35 24.59 -12.97 11.52
C VAL A 35 23.98 -13.28 10.15
N GLY A 36 24.37 -14.39 9.52
CA GLY A 36 23.83 -14.82 8.23
C GLY A 36 22.33 -15.05 8.27
N PHE A 37 21.84 -15.73 9.32
CA PHE A 37 20.41 -15.96 9.52
C PHE A 37 19.64 -14.65 9.77
N SER A 38 20.21 -13.73 10.55
CA SER A 38 19.61 -12.41 10.81
C SER A 38 19.49 -11.59 9.53
N LEU A 39 20.53 -11.58 8.69
CA LEU A 39 20.49 -10.90 7.38
C LEU A 39 19.46 -11.54 6.44
N ALA A 40 19.31 -12.87 6.45
CA ALA A 40 18.29 -13.55 5.68
C ALA A 40 16.87 -13.16 6.11
N ILE A 41 16.62 -13.07 7.43
CA ILE A 41 15.32 -12.59 7.95
C ILE A 41 15.05 -11.16 7.51
N ILE A 42 16.03 -10.25 7.62
CA ILE A 42 15.88 -8.86 7.17
C ILE A 42 15.58 -8.81 5.67
N TYR A 43 16.30 -9.57 4.85
CA TYR A 43 16.07 -9.64 3.42
C TYR A 43 14.65 -10.11 3.08
N VAL A 44 14.19 -11.19 3.72
CA VAL A 44 12.83 -11.71 3.53
C VAL A 44 11.79 -10.69 4.00
N ALA A 45 12.00 -10.02 5.13
CA ALA A 45 11.10 -8.97 5.63
C ALA A 45 11.01 -7.78 4.67
N VAL A 46 12.14 -7.35 4.08
CA VAL A 46 12.16 -6.29 3.06
C VAL A 46 11.41 -6.74 1.80
N GLN A 47 11.63 -7.96 1.32
CA GLN A 47 10.91 -8.49 0.16
C GLN A 47 9.40 -8.59 0.41
N PHE A 48 9.02 -9.08 1.60
CA PHE A 48 7.62 -9.22 2.00
C PHE A 48 6.93 -7.84 2.08
N THR A 49 7.59 -6.85 2.69
CA THR A 49 7.05 -5.47 2.76
C THR A 49 6.98 -4.79 1.38
N GLN A 50 7.81 -5.16 0.40
CA GLN A 50 7.72 -4.66 -0.96
C GLN A 50 6.63 -5.37 -1.79
N HIS A 51 6.46 -6.68 -1.62
CA HIS A 51 5.45 -7.45 -2.36
C HIS A 51 4.02 -7.09 -1.97
N HIS A 52 3.78 -6.69 -0.72
CA HIS A 52 2.46 -6.24 -0.27
C HIS A 52 2.07 -4.82 -0.68
N LYS A 53 2.97 -4.06 -1.34
CA LYS A 53 2.70 -2.68 -1.78
C LYS A 53 2.20 -2.59 -3.22
N ARG A 54 1.97 -3.70 -3.91
CA ARG A 54 1.45 -3.65 -5.29
C ARG A 54 0.02 -3.08 -5.28
N PRO A 55 -0.24 -1.99 -6.03
CA PRO A 55 -1.59 -1.48 -6.19
C PRO A 55 -2.51 -2.59 -6.70
N GLN A 56 -3.65 -2.78 -6.05
CA GLN A 56 -4.62 -3.79 -6.48
C GLN A 56 -5.76 -3.12 -7.24
N ARG A 57 -6.36 -3.89 -8.17
CA ARG A 57 -7.57 -3.49 -8.88
C ARG A 57 -8.74 -3.48 -7.90
N ILE A 58 -9.47 -2.37 -7.88
CA ILE A 58 -10.55 -2.16 -6.92
C ILE A 58 -11.88 -2.29 -7.63
N SER A 59 -12.65 -3.30 -7.25
CA SER A 59 -13.98 -3.54 -7.80
C SER A 59 -15.10 -3.07 -6.87
N GLN A 60 -14.77 -2.68 -5.64
CA GLN A 60 -15.72 -2.35 -4.59
C GLN A 60 -15.26 -1.15 -3.77
N LEU A 61 -16.16 -0.20 -3.53
CA LEU A 61 -15.93 0.92 -2.64
C LEU A 61 -17.16 1.11 -1.74
N TRP A 62 -16.93 1.33 -0.44
CA TRP A 62 -18.01 1.49 0.55
C TRP A 62 -19.03 0.35 0.58
N GLY A 63 -18.62 -0.87 0.25
CA GLY A 63 -19.55 -2.01 0.20
C GLY A 63 -20.31 -2.16 -1.11
N ILE A 64 -20.12 -1.27 -2.08
CA ILE A 64 -20.82 -1.26 -3.37
C ILE A 64 -19.85 -1.68 -4.46
N ARG A 65 -20.24 -2.66 -5.28
CA ARG A 65 -19.41 -3.15 -6.38
C ARG A 65 -19.76 -2.43 -7.68
N LEU A 66 -18.78 -2.34 -8.58
CA LEU A 66 -19.04 -1.95 -9.97
C LEU A 66 -19.97 -3.00 -10.62
N GLY A 67 -20.90 -2.54 -11.45
CA GLY A 67 -21.92 -3.37 -12.10
C GLY A 67 -23.11 -3.77 -11.22
N THR A 68 -23.13 -3.42 -9.92
CA THR A 68 -24.30 -3.65 -9.05
C THR A 68 -25.51 -2.87 -9.55
N THR A 69 -26.72 -3.41 -9.44
CA THR A 69 -27.94 -2.74 -9.94
C THR A 69 -28.38 -1.59 -9.04
N LYS A 70 -29.16 -0.63 -9.56
CA LYS A 70 -29.77 0.45 -8.74
C LYS A 70 -30.56 -0.12 -7.55
N ASP A 71 -31.31 -1.20 -7.77
CA ASP A 71 -32.15 -1.83 -6.74
C ASP A 71 -31.31 -2.47 -5.63
N ASP A 72 -30.22 -3.15 -6.00
CA ASP A 72 -29.28 -3.72 -5.03
C ASP A 72 -28.59 -2.61 -4.22
N VAL A 73 -28.22 -1.49 -4.85
CA VAL A 73 -27.66 -0.34 -4.14
C VAL A 73 -28.67 0.22 -3.15
N LEU A 74 -29.93 0.35 -3.57
CA LEU A 74 -31.01 0.83 -2.70
C LEU A 74 -31.24 -0.14 -1.53
N PHE A 75 -31.16 -1.45 -1.75
CA PHE A 75 -31.25 -2.46 -0.71
C PHE A 75 -30.07 -2.39 0.28
N LEU A 76 -28.84 -2.19 -0.22
CA LEU A 76 -27.63 -2.17 0.59
C LEU A 76 -27.44 -0.86 1.37
N LYS A 77 -27.84 0.28 0.81
CA LYS A 77 -27.57 1.62 1.36
C LYS A 77 -28.80 2.37 1.81
N GLY A 78 -29.98 1.96 1.37
CA GLY A 78 -31.20 2.74 1.51
C GLY A 78 -31.24 3.92 0.55
N THR A 79 -32.21 4.81 0.79
CA THR A 79 -32.49 5.95 -0.06
C THR A 79 -31.32 6.92 -0.14
N PRO A 80 -30.92 7.38 -1.34
CA PRO A 80 -29.88 8.39 -1.49
C PRO A 80 -30.31 9.72 -0.85
N SER A 81 -29.31 10.49 -0.43
CA SER A 81 -29.55 11.82 0.15
C SER A 81 -29.92 12.86 -0.92
N GLU A 82 -29.38 12.69 -2.12
CA GLU A 82 -29.67 13.54 -3.28
C GLU A 82 -29.60 12.69 -4.56
N VAL A 83 -30.48 12.99 -5.52
CA VAL A 83 -30.52 12.35 -6.82
C VAL A 83 -30.35 13.42 -7.89
N ASP A 84 -29.32 13.28 -8.71
CA ASP A 84 -29.03 14.17 -9.84
C ASP A 84 -28.89 13.32 -11.12
N GLY A 85 -29.99 13.27 -11.89
CA GLY A 85 -30.10 12.41 -13.07
C GLY A 85 -29.84 10.94 -12.76
N ASP A 86 -28.84 10.36 -13.44
CA ASP A 86 -28.35 8.99 -13.22
C ASP A 86 -27.24 8.91 -12.17
N SER A 87 -27.17 9.87 -11.25
CA SER A 87 -26.23 9.84 -10.14
C SER A 87 -26.91 10.03 -8.79
N TRP A 88 -26.48 9.26 -7.81
CA TRP A 88 -26.97 9.30 -6.43
C TRP A 88 -25.87 9.74 -5.49
N LYS A 89 -26.19 10.63 -4.55
CA LYS A 89 -25.24 11.14 -3.56
C LYS A 89 -25.66 10.70 -2.16
N TYR A 90 -24.67 10.28 -1.39
CA TYR A 90 -24.82 9.92 0.01
C TYR A 90 -23.88 10.77 0.85
N TYR A 91 -24.43 11.53 1.80
CA TYR A 91 -23.64 12.34 2.70
C TYR A 91 -23.09 11.52 3.87
N LEU A 92 -21.84 11.80 4.22
CA LEU A 92 -21.14 11.28 5.38
C LEU A 92 -20.76 12.46 6.29
N SER A 93 -20.35 12.17 7.53
CA SER A 93 -19.92 13.21 8.47
C SER A 93 -18.62 13.91 8.05
N ASP A 94 -17.84 13.28 7.18
CA ASP A 94 -16.51 13.68 6.73
C ASP A 94 -16.42 13.96 5.20
N GLY A 95 -17.54 13.88 4.49
CA GLY A 95 -17.57 14.02 3.04
C GLY A 95 -18.88 13.55 2.43
N TYR A 96 -18.84 13.17 1.17
CA TYR A 96 -19.94 12.47 0.50
C TYR A 96 -19.37 11.54 -0.55
N TYR A 97 -20.13 10.53 -0.94
CA TYR A 97 -19.82 9.77 -2.14
C TYR A 97 -20.97 9.83 -3.13
N THR A 98 -20.61 9.88 -4.40
CA THR A 98 -21.52 9.89 -5.54
C THR A 98 -21.38 8.57 -6.29
N ILE A 99 -22.51 7.92 -6.55
CA ILE A 99 -22.62 6.71 -7.37
C ILE A 99 -23.22 7.15 -8.69
N GLY A 100 -22.51 6.88 -9.79
CA GLY A 100 -23.06 7.06 -11.13
C GLY A 100 -23.52 5.74 -11.72
N PHE A 101 -24.65 5.76 -12.40
CA PHE A 101 -25.24 4.60 -13.05
C PHE A 101 -25.19 4.74 -14.57
N ASP A 102 -25.09 3.59 -15.24
CA ASP A 102 -25.26 3.44 -16.67
C ASP A 102 -26.14 2.21 -16.93
N ASN A 103 -27.22 2.37 -17.71
CA ASN A 103 -28.19 1.32 -17.98
C ASN A 103 -28.59 0.50 -16.74
N ASN A 104 -28.95 1.19 -15.65
CA ASN A 104 -29.36 0.62 -14.36
C ASN A 104 -28.25 -0.06 -13.51
N SER A 105 -26.98 0.02 -13.92
CA SER A 105 -25.85 -0.60 -13.24
C SER A 105 -24.83 0.44 -12.76
N VAL A 106 -24.17 0.20 -11.63
CA VAL A 106 -23.15 1.10 -11.07
C VAL A 106 -21.95 1.15 -12.02
N ARG A 107 -21.68 2.34 -12.56
CA ARG A 107 -20.55 2.60 -13.44
C ARG A 107 -19.35 3.17 -12.69
N TYR A 108 -19.60 4.06 -11.74
CA TYR A 108 -18.56 4.67 -10.93
C TYR A 108 -19.04 5.00 -9.52
N ILE A 109 -18.09 5.12 -8.60
CA ILE A 109 -18.29 5.55 -7.22
C ILE A 109 -17.16 6.53 -6.88
N ILE A 110 -17.46 7.79 -6.62
CA ILE A 110 -16.48 8.82 -6.29
C ILE A 110 -16.74 9.32 -4.87
N TYR A 111 -15.74 9.25 -4.00
CA TYR A 111 -15.75 9.85 -2.68
C TYR A 111 -15.05 11.20 -2.71
N THR A 112 -15.76 12.22 -2.24
CA THR A 112 -15.25 13.58 -2.06
C THR A 112 -15.21 13.91 -0.58
N ALA A 113 -14.00 14.20 -0.11
CA ALA A 113 -13.79 14.58 1.28
C ALA A 113 -14.20 16.02 1.55
N LYS A 114 -14.67 16.27 2.77
CA LYS A 114 -14.80 17.62 3.30
C LYS A 114 -13.43 18.09 3.79
N ILE A 115 -12.96 19.20 3.22
CA ILE A 115 -11.67 19.81 3.57
C ILE A 115 -11.60 20.10 5.08
N GLY A 116 -10.46 19.79 5.70
CA GLY A 116 -10.19 20.09 7.12
C GLY A 116 -10.52 18.97 8.11
N LYS A 117 -10.81 17.75 7.64
CA LYS A 117 -10.94 16.56 8.49
C LYS A 117 -9.63 15.76 8.50
N TRP A 118 -9.36 15.10 9.63
CA TRP A 118 -8.08 14.41 9.87
C TRP A 118 -8.10 12.93 9.47
N SER A 119 -9.29 12.33 9.37
CA SER A 119 -9.45 10.93 9.01
C SER A 119 -10.12 10.86 7.65
N HIS A 120 -9.34 10.49 6.64
CA HIS A 120 -9.86 10.16 5.32
C HIS A 120 -9.54 8.70 5.01
N PRO A 121 -10.47 7.98 4.38
CA PRO A 121 -10.20 6.65 3.88
C PRO A 121 -9.04 6.69 2.88
N SER A 122 -8.23 5.63 2.87
CA SER A 122 -7.14 5.47 1.91
C SER A 122 -7.47 4.40 0.89
N VAL A 123 -7.00 4.60 -0.33
CA VAL A 123 -7.19 3.68 -1.45
C VAL A 123 -5.85 3.40 -2.11
N ASN A 124 -5.43 2.14 -2.13
CA ASN A 124 -4.06 1.74 -2.52
C ASN A 124 -2.98 2.59 -1.81
N GLY A 125 -3.23 2.94 -0.56
CA GLY A 125 -2.37 3.79 0.26
C GLY A 125 -2.46 5.29 -0.06
N ILE A 126 -3.15 5.71 -1.12
CA ILE A 126 -3.37 7.13 -1.40
C ILE A 126 -4.46 7.67 -0.48
N THR A 127 -4.18 8.80 0.15
CA THR A 127 -5.14 9.53 1.01
C THR A 127 -5.50 10.85 0.37
N ILE A 128 -6.60 11.43 0.83
CA ILE A 128 -6.90 12.85 0.57
C ILE A 128 -5.74 13.71 1.11
N GLY A 129 -5.33 14.70 0.31
CA GLY A 129 -4.16 15.54 0.57
C GLY A 129 -2.86 15.01 -0.01
N SER A 130 -2.81 13.74 -0.46
CA SER A 130 -1.60 13.19 -1.10
C SER A 130 -1.22 13.99 -2.34
N THR A 131 0.07 14.19 -2.55
CA THR A 131 0.57 14.97 -3.69
C THR A 131 0.61 14.14 -4.96
N SER A 132 0.69 14.78 -6.13
CA SER A 132 0.88 14.04 -7.39
C SER A 132 2.16 13.19 -7.40
N GLY A 133 3.23 13.64 -6.76
CA GLY A 133 4.48 12.88 -6.62
C GLY A 133 4.26 11.60 -5.82
N GLU A 134 3.61 11.69 -4.65
CA GLU A 134 3.29 10.51 -3.84
C GLU A 134 2.38 9.52 -4.56
N VAL A 135 1.45 10.03 -5.38
CA VAL A 135 0.59 9.22 -6.22
C VAL A 135 1.41 8.46 -7.25
N ILE A 136 2.32 9.14 -7.95
CA ILE A 136 3.19 8.53 -8.97
C ILE A 136 4.16 7.52 -8.34
N ASP A 137 4.74 7.84 -7.19
CA ASP A 137 5.66 6.94 -6.47
C ASP A 137 4.99 5.64 -6.04
N ARG A 138 3.68 5.68 -5.76
CA ARG A 138 2.93 4.52 -5.26
C ARG A 138 2.18 3.75 -6.35
N LEU A 139 1.56 4.46 -7.29
CA LEU A 139 0.72 3.86 -8.32
C LEU A 139 1.39 3.79 -9.70
N GLY A 140 2.54 4.45 -9.86
CA GLY A 140 3.19 4.65 -11.15
C GLY A 140 2.62 5.85 -11.91
N VAL A 141 3.09 6.05 -13.13
CA VAL A 141 2.61 7.13 -14.00
C VAL A 141 1.17 6.79 -14.45
N PRO A 142 0.20 7.70 -14.29
CA PRO A 142 -1.17 7.44 -14.74
C PRO A 142 -1.19 7.31 -16.27
N PRO A 143 -1.86 6.28 -16.82
CA PRO A 143 -1.99 6.12 -18.26
C PRO A 143 -2.78 7.26 -18.90
N HIS A 144 -3.77 7.80 -18.18
CA HIS A 144 -4.62 8.88 -18.67
C HIS A 144 -4.67 10.03 -17.64
N ILE A 145 -4.46 11.25 -18.14
CA ILE A 145 -4.59 12.48 -17.37
C ILE A 145 -5.55 13.40 -18.11
N GLU A 146 -6.71 13.64 -17.52
CA GLU A 146 -7.61 14.69 -18.00
C GLU A 146 -7.33 15.98 -17.23
N ARG A 147 -7.36 17.11 -17.94
CA ARG A 147 -7.17 18.43 -17.34
C ARG A 147 -8.46 19.22 -17.47
N SER A 148 -8.86 19.85 -16.37
CA SER A 148 -9.96 20.81 -16.42
C SER A 148 -9.60 22.00 -17.31
N LYS A 149 -10.62 22.63 -17.92
CA LYS A 149 -10.47 23.83 -18.75
C LYS A 149 -9.76 24.98 -18.02
N SER A 150 -9.92 25.07 -16.70
CA SER A 150 -9.25 26.07 -15.87
C SER A 150 -7.77 25.76 -15.58
N GLY A 151 -7.32 24.54 -15.85
CA GLY A 151 -5.98 24.05 -15.52
C GLY A 151 -5.73 23.83 -14.02
N LEU A 152 -6.70 24.15 -13.16
CA LEU A 152 -6.56 24.08 -11.69
C LEU A 152 -6.81 22.68 -11.13
N SER A 153 -7.46 21.82 -11.91
CA SER A 153 -7.72 20.43 -11.54
C SER A 153 -7.33 19.43 -12.63
N ARG A 154 -6.97 18.23 -12.17
CA ARG A 154 -6.54 17.11 -13.01
C ARG A 154 -7.19 15.83 -12.51
N PHE A 155 -7.62 14.97 -13.43
CA PHE A 155 -8.05 13.62 -13.12
C PHE A 155 -6.96 12.64 -13.55
N TYR A 156 -6.47 11.85 -12.61
CA TYR A 156 -5.57 10.73 -12.88
C TYR A 156 -6.41 9.46 -12.94
N ILE A 157 -6.36 8.81 -14.08
CA ILE A 157 -7.16 7.64 -14.38
C ILE A 157 -6.23 6.45 -14.54
N TYR A 158 -6.44 5.41 -13.72
CA TYR A 158 -5.71 4.15 -13.74
C TYR A 158 -6.68 3.01 -14.10
N ASP A 159 -6.91 2.79 -15.39
CA ASP A 159 -7.89 1.81 -15.88
C ASP A 159 -7.59 0.39 -15.37
N HIS A 160 -6.31 0.01 -15.33
CA HIS A 160 -5.89 -1.29 -14.81
C HIS A 160 -6.20 -1.49 -13.31
N LEU A 161 -6.41 -0.40 -12.57
CA LEU A 161 -6.80 -0.42 -11.15
C LEU A 161 -8.28 -0.11 -10.93
N ASN A 162 -9.03 0.23 -11.99
CA ASN A 162 -10.34 0.88 -11.92
C ASN A 162 -10.34 2.12 -10.99
N LEU A 163 -9.24 2.87 -10.92
CA LEU A 163 -9.06 3.95 -9.94
C LEU A 163 -9.03 5.31 -10.62
N ILE A 164 -9.78 6.25 -10.06
CA ILE A 164 -9.88 7.64 -10.50
C ILE A 164 -9.46 8.51 -9.33
N LEU A 165 -8.50 9.39 -9.53
CA LEU A 165 -8.08 10.38 -8.55
C LEU A 165 -8.31 11.77 -9.11
N HIS A 166 -8.97 12.62 -8.35
CA HIS A 166 -9.12 14.04 -8.68
C HIS A 166 -8.15 14.85 -7.84
N LEU A 167 -7.31 15.60 -8.52
CA LEU A 167 -6.30 16.44 -7.93
C LEU A 167 -6.64 17.91 -8.18
N GLU A 168 -6.58 18.71 -7.13
CA GLU A 168 -6.63 20.17 -7.20
C GLU A 168 -5.39 20.73 -6.51
N ARG A 169 -4.78 21.77 -7.10
CA ARG A 169 -3.59 22.43 -6.52
C ARG A 169 -2.49 21.42 -6.10
N ASN A 170 -2.28 20.39 -6.91
CA ASN A 170 -1.31 19.31 -6.68
C ASN A 170 -1.63 18.36 -5.50
N GLN A 171 -2.86 18.33 -5.00
CA GLN A 171 -3.28 17.46 -3.92
C GLN A 171 -4.53 16.67 -4.30
N VAL A 172 -4.62 15.42 -3.87
CA VAL A 172 -5.82 14.59 -4.05
C VAL A 172 -6.96 15.15 -3.19
N VAL A 173 -8.05 15.56 -3.83
CA VAL A 173 -9.25 16.09 -3.15
C VAL A 173 -10.43 15.12 -3.18
N SER A 174 -10.46 14.24 -4.17
CA SER A 174 -11.40 13.13 -4.22
C SER A 174 -10.77 11.93 -4.92
N PHE A 175 -11.29 10.75 -4.62
CA PHE A 175 -10.92 9.52 -5.30
C PHE A 175 -12.16 8.67 -5.52
N GLY A 176 -12.12 7.80 -6.50
CA GLY A 176 -13.22 6.93 -6.82
C GLY A 176 -12.79 5.71 -7.59
N ILE A 177 -13.72 4.79 -7.77
CA ILE A 177 -13.56 3.66 -8.68
C ILE A 177 -14.54 3.76 -9.83
N GLY A 178 -14.17 3.26 -10.99
CA GLY A 178 -15.07 3.23 -12.13
C GLY A 178 -14.55 2.38 -13.27
N GLU A 179 -15.48 1.83 -14.05
CA GLU A 179 -15.16 1.24 -15.35
C GLU A 179 -15.12 2.36 -16.38
N ILE A 180 -13.91 2.83 -16.65
CA ILE A 180 -13.68 3.80 -17.70
C ILE A 180 -13.45 3.00 -18.98
N SER A 181 -14.55 2.73 -19.68
CA SER A 181 -14.48 2.41 -21.11
C SER A 181 -14.13 3.71 -21.83
N LEU A 182 -12.84 3.95 -22.06
CA LEU A 182 -12.42 5.01 -22.98
C LEU A 182 -12.98 4.65 -24.38
N PRO A 183 -13.68 5.59 -25.05
CA PRO A 183 -14.08 5.41 -26.44
C PRO A 183 -12.86 5.33 -27.38
#